data_AF-A0A6G1KPL2-F1
#
_entry.id   AF-A0A6G1KPL2-F1
#
_cell.length_a   1.000
_cell.length_b   1.000
_cell.length_c   1.000
_cell.angle_alpha   90.00
_cell.angle_beta   90.00
_cell.angle_gamma   90.00
#
_symmetry.space_group_name_H-M   'P 1'
#
loop_
_entity.id
_entity.type
_entity.pdbx_description
1 polymer ?
#
loop_
_entity_poly.entity_id
_entity_poly.type
_entity_poly.pdbx_seq_one_letter_code
_entity_poly.pdbx_strand_id
1 'polypeptide(L)'
;MINAEIIHSDEELTQYYWYDAAYTNDMNIDLFLTDYIDARESNSSFLEGQCVLFDRAKRDRDPYVGDFPVAGRTLYLTHPAVAAAAAAKNVLLDLAQHQRDDGWTPPASIRSYTKYILFHSLTIRSAGAYLDSTVGPVRHAQDGNSIAILSGATPLNQSQSALAYLDANMRQSYGNAFYDAQGNVLNPAAGFSTRVYAFISYFEISARFETNLTDQAIDQIKRMYGWMATHDPLVTMWEGIGAEGTLYEGGFTSCAHGWSTGVLPALTNYVLGVKPTQTGFSKLSVRPSVPEGMSWARGVVPTPLGDVGVDWKIDGGTFTLIVTAPKGSEATISVPVGEDGKVTVGAQAVWGRGESKGLGAHFRDGYVTVDTTQLR
;
A
#
# COMPACT_ATOMS: atom_id res chain seq x y z
N MET A 1 2.49 -21.75 -4.92
CA MET A 1 3.92 -21.40 -4.90
C MET A 1 4.03 -19.99 -5.44
N ILE A 2 4.46 -19.02 -4.63
CA ILE A 2 4.90 -17.72 -5.14
C ILE A 2 6.42 -17.82 -5.14
N ASN A 3 6.99 -18.31 -6.24
CA ASN A 3 8.40 -18.15 -6.51
C ASN A 3 8.54 -16.80 -7.19
N ALA A 4 8.97 -15.78 -6.45
CA ALA A 4 9.60 -14.63 -7.06
C ALA A 4 11.09 -14.99 -7.23
N GLU A 5 11.41 -15.66 -8.33
CA GLU A 5 12.79 -15.88 -8.75
C GLU A 5 13.25 -14.66 -9.55
N ILE A 6 14.41 -14.10 -9.20
CA ILE A 6 15.08 -13.10 -10.03
C ILE A 6 15.86 -13.87 -11.11
N ILE A 7 15.75 -13.40 -12.36
CA ILE A 7 16.21 -14.12 -13.55
C ILE A 7 17.64 -13.75 -13.97
N HIS A 8 18.30 -12.75 -13.35
CA HIS A 8 19.72 -12.49 -13.63
C HIS A 8 20.43 -11.60 -12.58
N SER A 9 21.76 -11.48 -12.70
CA SER A 9 22.69 -10.91 -11.71
C SER A 9 23.23 -9.51 -12.05
N ASP A 10 22.55 -8.73 -12.89
CA ASP A 10 23.01 -7.39 -13.28
C ASP A 10 22.11 -6.30 -12.65
N GLU A 11 22.80 -5.38 -12.01
CA GLU A 11 22.24 -4.36 -11.13
C GLU A 11 21.41 -3.34 -11.91
N GLU A 12 21.75 -3.07 -13.18
CA GLU A 12 21.03 -2.09 -13.98
C GLU A 12 19.65 -2.60 -14.39
N LEU A 13 19.59 -3.85 -14.86
CA LEU A 13 18.34 -4.53 -15.21
C LEU A 13 17.49 -4.84 -13.97
N THR A 14 18.09 -5.18 -12.83
CA THR A 14 17.33 -5.46 -11.60
C THR A 14 16.83 -4.19 -10.93
N GLN A 15 17.70 -3.19 -10.77
CA GLN A 15 17.42 -1.98 -10.00
C GLN A 15 16.62 -0.93 -10.77
N TYR A 16 16.88 -0.78 -12.07
CA TYR A 16 16.14 0.16 -12.90
C TYR A 16 15.04 -0.58 -13.64
N TYR A 17 15.35 -1.54 -14.52
CA TYR A 17 14.33 -2.03 -15.46
C TYR A 17 13.29 -2.97 -14.84
N TRP A 18 13.64 -3.83 -13.89
CA TRP A 18 12.68 -4.76 -13.26
C TRP A 18 11.80 -4.05 -12.23
N TYR A 19 12.40 -3.22 -11.37
CA TYR A 19 11.64 -2.35 -10.46
C TYR A 19 10.78 -1.36 -11.22
N ASP A 20 11.32 -0.72 -12.25
CA ASP A 20 10.50 0.11 -13.11
C ASP A 20 9.38 -0.76 -13.69
N ALA A 21 9.62 -1.85 -14.42
CA ALA A 21 8.55 -2.63 -15.03
C ALA A 21 7.48 -3.15 -14.04
N ALA A 22 7.88 -3.59 -12.83
CA ALA A 22 6.94 -4.07 -11.80
C ALA A 22 6.07 -2.94 -11.20
N TYR A 23 6.53 -1.69 -11.25
CA TYR A 23 5.86 -0.52 -10.68
C TYR A 23 5.45 0.56 -11.72
N THR A 24 5.84 0.42 -12.99
CA THR A 24 5.60 1.34 -14.14
C THR A 24 4.17 1.22 -14.65
N ASN A 25 3.52 0.11 -14.36
CA ASN A 25 2.16 -0.10 -14.79
C ASN A 25 1.16 0.80 -14.01
N ASP A 26 1.66 1.64 -13.09
CA ASP A 26 0.91 2.67 -12.38
C ASP A 26 1.15 4.11 -12.90
N MET A 27 2.38 4.55 -13.24
CA MET A 27 2.68 6.00 -13.36
C MET A 27 3.94 6.31 -14.20
N ASN A 28 4.01 7.51 -14.81
CA ASN A 28 5.23 8.04 -15.47
C ASN A 28 5.91 9.16 -14.67
N ILE A 29 7.24 9.25 -14.79
CA ILE A 29 8.02 10.44 -14.40
C ILE A 29 8.46 11.16 -15.67
N ASP A 30 8.25 12.47 -15.73
CA ASP A 30 8.80 13.30 -16.80
C ASP A 30 8.92 14.77 -16.34
N LEU A 31 9.40 15.64 -17.22
CA LEU A 31 9.32 17.08 -17.05
C LEU A 31 7.87 17.56 -17.19
N PHE A 32 7.41 18.34 -16.22
CA PHE A 32 6.14 19.04 -16.28
C PHE A 32 6.26 20.23 -17.22
N LEU A 33 5.60 20.13 -18.37
CA LEU A 33 5.61 21.15 -19.41
C LEU A 33 4.18 21.48 -19.80
N THR A 34 3.86 22.78 -19.83
CA THR A 34 2.49 23.28 -20.04
C THR A 34 1.83 22.78 -21.34
N ASP A 35 2.61 22.36 -22.34
CA ASP A 35 2.13 21.85 -23.63
C ASP A 35 1.73 20.37 -23.64
N TYR A 36 2.03 19.60 -22.57
CA TYR A 36 1.74 18.16 -22.47
C TYR A 36 0.58 17.79 -21.53
N ILE A 37 -0.01 18.76 -20.84
CA ILE A 37 -0.96 18.53 -19.74
C ILE A 37 -2.43 18.62 -20.21
N ASP A 38 -3.35 17.86 -19.58
CA ASP A 38 -4.80 17.90 -19.84
C ASP A 38 -5.33 19.35 -19.84
N ALA A 39 -6.37 19.62 -20.64
CA ALA A 39 -6.98 20.93 -20.88
C ALA A 39 -7.82 21.47 -19.70
N ARG A 40 -7.50 21.09 -18.45
CA ARG A 40 -8.26 21.43 -17.23
C ARG A 40 -7.71 22.62 -16.45
N GLU A 41 -6.90 23.47 -17.09
CA GLU A 41 -6.25 24.63 -16.45
C GLU A 41 -5.38 24.24 -15.23
N SER A 42 -4.72 23.08 -15.34
CA SER A 42 -3.92 22.46 -14.28
C SER A 42 -2.44 22.81 -14.32
N ASN A 43 -2.08 23.85 -15.09
CA ASN A 43 -0.71 24.30 -15.19
C ASN A 43 -0.23 24.96 -13.88
N SER A 44 0.81 24.40 -13.29
CA SER A 44 1.57 25.04 -12.21
C SER A 44 2.82 25.70 -12.76
N SER A 45 2.94 27.02 -12.59
CA SER A 45 4.17 27.75 -12.94
C SER A 45 5.37 27.35 -12.09
N PHE A 46 5.13 26.75 -10.91
CA PHE A 46 6.20 26.23 -10.06
C PHE A 46 6.73 24.89 -10.59
N LEU A 47 5.84 24.05 -11.12
CA LEU A 47 6.24 22.77 -11.69
C LEU A 47 6.80 22.89 -13.11
N GLU A 48 6.59 23.99 -13.83
CA GLU A 48 7.11 24.15 -15.20
C GLU A 48 8.63 23.87 -15.28
N GLY A 49 9.00 22.89 -16.11
CA GLY A 49 10.37 22.40 -16.30
C GLY A 49 10.91 21.55 -15.14
N GLN A 50 10.12 21.25 -14.11
CA GLN A 50 10.48 20.35 -13.02
C GLN A 50 10.16 18.90 -13.39
N CYS A 51 10.99 17.98 -12.93
CA CYS A 51 10.65 16.56 -12.92
C CYS A 51 9.49 16.32 -11.92
N VAL A 52 8.45 15.59 -12.33
CA VAL A 52 7.26 15.30 -11.51
C VAL A 52 6.74 13.87 -11.71
N LEU A 53 5.84 13.45 -10.81
CA LEU A 53 5.01 12.25 -10.92
C LEU A 53 3.69 12.57 -11.65
N PHE A 54 3.39 11.95 -12.79
CA PHE A 54 2.17 12.17 -13.60
C PHE A 54 1.13 11.07 -13.43
N ASP A 55 -0.14 11.41 -13.17
CA ASP A 55 -1.27 10.46 -13.07
C ASP A 55 -1.39 9.57 -14.34
N ARG A 56 -1.15 8.26 -14.19
CA ARG A 56 -1.20 7.18 -15.19
C ARG A 56 -0.08 7.11 -16.26
N ALA A 57 -0.12 6.01 -17.01
CA ALA A 57 0.80 5.61 -18.09
C ALA A 57 0.77 6.51 -19.34
N LYS A 58 -0.14 7.47 -19.44
CA LYS A 58 -0.09 8.52 -20.48
C LYS A 58 0.35 9.79 -19.77
N ARG A 59 1.37 10.46 -20.31
CA ARG A 59 1.97 11.70 -19.76
C ARG A 59 1.03 12.90 -19.90
N ASP A 60 -0.27 12.68 -19.72
CA ASP A 60 -1.35 13.57 -20.12
C ASP A 60 -2.21 14.04 -18.94
N ARG A 61 -1.84 13.76 -17.68
CA ARG A 61 -2.62 14.17 -16.50
C ARG A 61 -1.77 14.75 -15.36
N ASP A 62 -2.40 15.65 -14.64
CA ASP A 62 -1.83 16.43 -13.55
C ASP A 62 -1.30 15.55 -12.40
N PRO A 63 -0.22 15.96 -11.71
CA PRO A 63 0.24 15.29 -10.49
C PRO A 63 -0.86 15.22 -9.42
N TYR A 64 -1.19 14.00 -8.97
CA TYR A 64 -2.26 13.76 -8.00
C TYR A 64 -1.71 13.28 -6.65
N VAL A 65 -2.30 13.76 -5.54
CA VAL A 65 -1.86 13.47 -4.17
C VAL A 65 -2.00 11.98 -3.84
N GLY A 66 -2.98 11.31 -4.47
CA GLY A 66 -3.22 9.88 -4.35
C GLY A 66 -2.09 9.01 -4.90
N ASP A 67 -1.19 9.58 -5.70
CA ASP A 67 -0.07 8.85 -6.28
C ASP A 67 1.13 8.77 -5.34
N PHE A 68 1.25 9.68 -4.37
CA PHE A 68 2.35 9.70 -3.41
C PHE A 68 2.46 8.45 -2.53
N PRO A 69 1.36 7.94 -1.95
CA PRO A 69 1.39 6.73 -1.15
C PRO A 69 1.92 5.49 -1.89
N VAL A 70 1.86 5.49 -3.23
CA VAL A 70 2.32 4.39 -4.07
C VAL A 70 3.65 4.73 -4.74
N ALA A 71 3.65 5.67 -5.70
CA ALA A 71 4.79 5.99 -6.54
C ALA A 71 5.88 6.77 -5.78
N GLY A 72 5.50 7.79 -4.99
CA GLY A 72 6.45 8.56 -4.20
C GLY A 72 7.25 7.67 -3.23
N ARG A 73 6.56 6.71 -2.61
CA ARG A 73 7.20 5.71 -1.75
C ARG A 73 8.12 4.78 -2.56
N THR A 74 7.65 4.20 -3.66
CA THR A 74 8.48 3.32 -4.50
C THR A 74 9.73 4.04 -4.96
N LEU A 75 9.61 5.26 -5.49
CA LEU A 75 10.76 6.05 -5.97
C LEU A 75 11.77 6.36 -4.89
N TYR A 76 11.30 6.79 -3.72
CA TYR A 76 12.17 7.03 -2.57
C TYR A 76 12.96 5.76 -2.16
N LEU A 77 12.39 4.59 -2.39
CA LEU A 77 12.97 3.31 -1.98
C LEU A 77 13.88 2.69 -3.04
N THR A 78 13.56 2.82 -4.32
CA THR A 78 14.27 2.13 -5.42
C THR A 78 15.24 3.05 -6.16
N HIS A 79 14.98 4.35 -6.18
CA HIS A 79 15.74 5.37 -6.92
C HIS A 79 16.31 6.42 -5.96
N PRO A 80 17.39 6.11 -5.22
CA PRO A 80 18.04 7.06 -4.31
C PRO A 80 18.66 8.28 -5.04
N ALA A 81 18.68 8.28 -6.37
CA ALA A 81 19.10 9.39 -7.19
C ALA A 81 18.24 10.64 -6.92
N VAL A 82 18.90 11.80 -6.87
CA VAL A 82 18.30 13.09 -6.52
C VAL A 82 17.07 13.43 -7.37
N ALA A 83 17.02 13.00 -8.64
CA ALA A 83 15.94 13.34 -9.56
C ALA A 83 14.58 12.70 -9.21
N ALA A 84 14.55 11.44 -8.77
CA ALA A 84 13.30 10.75 -8.41
C ALA A 84 12.76 11.23 -7.06
N ALA A 85 13.64 11.43 -6.09
CA ALA A 85 13.31 12.10 -4.84
C ALA A 85 12.88 13.57 -5.06
N ALA A 86 13.48 14.25 -6.04
CA ALA A 86 13.08 15.60 -6.44
C ALA A 86 11.69 15.61 -7.06
N ALA A 87 11.29 14.61 -7.85
CA ALA A 87 9.93 14.54 -8.42
C ALA A 87 8.86 14.50 -7.33
N ALA A 88 9.00 13.60 -6.36
CA ALA A 88 8.09 13.55 -5.20
C ALA A 88 8.14 14.87 -4.39
N LYS A 89 9.35 15.37 -4.09
CA LYS A 89 9.51 16.62 -3.34
C LYS A 89 8.86 17.82 -4.06
N ASN A 90 9.04 17.94 -5.37
CA ASN A 90 8.54 19.03 -6.19
C ASN A 90 7.01 19.06 -6.17
N VAL A 91 6.37 17.89 -6.34
CA VAL A 91 4.92 17.81 -6.25
C VAL A 91 4.44 18.11 -4.81
N LEU A 92 5.14 17.68 -3.75
CA LEU A 92 4.77 18.03 -2.37
C LEU A 92 4.89 19.53 -2.10
N LEU A 93 5.94 20.16 -2.60
CA LEU A 93 6.16 21.61 -2.48
C LEU A 93 5.08 22.38 -3.24
N ASP A 94 4.70 21.91 -4.43
CA ASP A 94 3.66 22.53 -5.23
C ASP A 94 2.29 22.42 -4.55
N LEU A 95 1.94 21.25 -4.01
CA LEU A 95 0.74 21.07 -3.19
C LEU A 95 0.76 22.00 -1.97
N ALA A 96 1.91 22.14 -1.29
CA ALA A 96 2.06 23.06 -0.17
C ALA A 96 1.91 24.53 -0.58
N GLN A 97 2.37 24.94 -1.77
CA GLN A 97 2.17 26.29 -2.30
C GLN A 97 0.70 26.56 -2.65
N HIS A 98 -0.04 25.53 -3.03
CA HIS A 98 -1.47 25.62 -3.27
C HIS A 98 -2.30 25.37 -2.00
N GLN A 99 -1.66 25.23 -0.83
CA GLN A 99 -2.36 25.17 0.44
C GLN A 99 -3.02 26.53 0.73
N ARG A 100 -4.30 26.49 1.06
CA ARG A 100 -5.09 27.67 1.46
C ARG A 100 -4.79 28.07 2.90
N ASP A 101 -5.15 29.30 3.25
CA ASP A 101 -5.00 29.85 4.61
C ASP A 101 -5.81 29.09 5.68
N ASP A 102 -6.85 28.34 5.28
CA ASP A 102 -7.64 27.45 6.16
C ASP A 102 -6.97 26.08 6.38
N GLY A 103 -5.74 25.91 5.87
CA GLY A 103 -4.96 24.68 5.96
C GLY A 103 -5.33 23.62 4.93
N TRP A 104 -6.28 23.88 4.04
CA TRP A 104 -6.67 22.94 3.00
C TRP A 104 -5.61 22.82 1.90
N THR A 105 -5.21 21.61 1.55
CA THR A 105 -4.31 21.29 0.44
C THR A 105 -5.11 20.62 -0.69
N PRO A 106 -4.98 21.05 -1.95
CA PRO A 106 -5.73 20.44 -3.06
C PRO A 106 -5.23 19.01 -3.37
N PRO A 107 -6.07 18.14 -3.96
CA PRO A 107 -5.65 16.82 -4.44
C PRO A 107 -4.64 16.88 -5.59
N ALA A 108 -4.65 17.96 -6.36
CA ALA A 108 -3.78 18.19 -7.50
C ALA A 108 -3.70 19.70 -7.71
N SER A 109 -2.66 20.17 -8.38
CA SER A 109 -2.39 21.61 -8.55
C SER A 109 -3.25 22.27 -9.63
N ILE A 110 -4.54 21.97 -9.58
CA ILE A 110 -5.57 22.47 -10.48
C ILE A 110 -6.11 23.78 -9.94
N ARG A 111 -6.11 24.82 -10.78
CA ARG A 111 -6.69 26.12 -10.41
C ARG A 111 -8.18 25.96 -10.14
N SER A 112 -8.67 26.62 -9.09
CA SER A 112 -10.09 26.61 -8.68
C SER A 112 -10.62 25.29 -8.09
N TYR A 113 -9.74 24.39 -7.65
CA TYR A 113 -10.18 23.22 -6.91
C TYR A 113 -10.73 23.66 -5.53
N THR A 114 -12.02 23.45 -5.27
CA THR A 114 -12.73 23.92 -4.06
C THR A 114 -13.15 22.78 -3.13
N LYS A 115 -12.73 21.54 -3.42
CA LYS A 115 -13.24 20.35 -2.73
C LYS A 115 -12.33 19.92 -1.59
N TYR A 116 -12.87 20.00 -0.37
CA TYR A 116 -12.22 19.55 0.86
C TYR A 116 -11.60 18.14 0.75
N ILE A 117 -10.33 17.98 1.17
CA ILE A 117 -9.66 16.68 1.36
C ILE A 117 -9.60 16.32 2.84
N LEU A 118 -9.75 15.02 3.10
CA LEU A 118 -9.54 14.18 4.29
C LEU A 118 -9.42 14.85 5.68
N PHE A 119 -8.54 15.81 5.92
CA PHE A 119 -8.21 16.22 7.29
C PHE A 119 -9.38 16.81 8.08
N HIS A 120 -10.36 17.44 7.40
CA HIS A 120 -11.57 17.94 8.06
C HIS A 120 -12.62 16.84 8.34
N SER A 121 -12.59 15.69 7.64
CA SER A 121 -13.55 14.60 7.80
C SER A 121 -13.10 13.50 8.78
N LEU A 122 -11.81 13.46 9.15
CA LEU A 122 -11.28 12.53 10.16
C LEU A 122 -11.88 12.74 11.56
N THR A 123 -12.47 13.90 11.83
CA THR A 123 -13.14 14.19 13.11
C THR A 123 -14.62 13.86 13.11
N ILE A 124 -15.23 13.65 11.93
CA ILE A 124 -16.68 13.42 11.80
C ILE A 124 -16.92 11.95 11.47
N ARG A 125 -17.45 11.24 12.47
CA ARG A 125 -17.76 9.81 12.37
C ARG A 125 -19.26 9.59 12.40
N SER A 126 -19.72 8.67 11.58
CA SER A 126 -21.05 8.08 11.67
C SER A 126 -20.91 6.57 11.63
N ALA A 127 -21.70 5.86 12.44
CA ALA A 127 -21.71 4.39 12.48
C ALA A 127 -20.32 3.71 12.64
N GLY A 128 -19.33 4.42 13.17
CA GLY A 128 -17.98 3.90 13.42
C GLY A 128 -16.94 4.16 12.32
N ALA A 129 -17.33 4.71 11.17
CA ALA A 129 -16.45 5.06 10.04
C ALA A 129 -16.37 6.58 9.81
N TYR A 130 -15.37 7.00 9.02
CA TYR A 130 -15.15 8.40 8.63
C TYR A 130 -15.99 8.76 7.41
N LEU A 131 -16.63 9.93 7.47
CA LEU A 131 -17.43 10.44 6.37
C LEU A 131 -16.55 10.83 5.18
N ASP A 132 -17.06 10.57 3.98
CA ASP A 132 -16.46 11.03 2.73
C ASP A 132 -16.52 12.57 2.59
N SER A 133 -17.64 13.17 3.00
CA SER A 133 -17.90 14.60 2.87
C SER A 133 -18.66 15.14 4.08
N THR A 134 -18.38 16.39 4.45
CA THR A 134 -19.11 17.14 5.49
C THR A 134 -20.43 17.72 4.97
N VAL A 135 -20.66 17.68 3.65
CA VAL A 135 -21.86 18.16 2.97
C VAL A 135 -22.52 17.04 2.17
N GLY A 136 -23.85 17.08 2.09
CA GLY A 136 -24.64 16.08 1.39
C GLY A 136 -25.00 14.87 2.25
N PRO A 137 -25.52 13.78 1.63
CA PRO A 137 -25.89 12.57 2.35
C PRO A 137 -24.69 11.90 3.02
N VAL A 138 -24.94 11.20 4.13
CA VAL A 138 -23.95 10.38 4.82
C VAL A 138 -23.45 9.26 3.89
N ARG A 139 -22.14 9.21 3.70
CA ARG A 139 -21.43 8.22 2.86
C ARG A 139 -20.05 7.97 3.46
N HIS A 140 -19.56 6.76 3.27
CA HIS A 140 -18.23 6.33 3.72
C HIS A 140 -17.51 5.70 2.52
N ALA A 141 -16.36 6.27 2.18
CA ALA A 141 -15.53 5.81 1.08
C ALA A 141 -14.36 4.95 1.59
N GLN A 142 -13.99 3.92 0.82
CA GLN A 142 -12.94 2.96 1.15
C GLN A 142 -11.56 3.64 1.24
N ASP A 143 -11.25 4.54 0.31
CA ASP A 143 -9.98 5.29 0.24
C ASP A 143 -9.78 6.19 1.47
N GLY A 144 -10.75 7.06 1.77
CA GLY A 144 -10.68 8.01 2.87
C GLY A 144 -10.47 7.32 4.21
N ASN A 145 -11.22 6.24 4.46
CA ASN A 145 -11.09 5.45 5.69
C ASN A 145 -9.76 4.69 5.76
N SER A 146 -9.30 4.11 4.65
CA SER A 146 -8.06 3.31 4.63
C SER A 146 -6.80 4.19 4.75
N ILE A 147 -6.77 5.32 4.06
CA ILE A 147 -5.65 6.28 4.10
C ILE A 147 -5.56 6.94 5.48
N ALA A 148 -6.68 7.22 6.13
CA ALA A 148 -6.70 7.69 7.52
C ALA A 148 -5.92 6.75 8.46
N ILE A 149 -6.15 5.44 8.30
CA ILE A 149 -5.48 4.41 9.10
C ILE A 149 -3.98 4.33 8.75
N LEU A 150 -3.66 4.27 7.46
CA LEU A 150 -2.28 4.11 6.98
C LEU A 150 -1.39 5.33 7.28
N SER A 151 -1.99 6.52 7.39
CA SER A 151 -1.27 7.74 7.79
C SER A 151 -0.95 7.78 9.29
N GLY A 152 -1.49 6.87 10.09
CA GLY A 152 -1.36 6.88 11.55
C GLY A 152 -2.22 7.94 12.24
N ALA A 153 -3.16 8.57 11.54
CA ALA A 153 -4.01 9.62 12.08
C ALA A 153 -5.11 9.10 13.04
N THR A 154 -5.31 7.78 13.10
CA THR A 154 -6.43 7.16 13.81
C THR A 154 -5.94 6.17 14.88
N PRO A 155 -6.47 6.22 16.13
CA PRO A 155 -6.19 5.20 17.14
C PRO A 155 -6.68 3.81 16.69
N LEU A 156 -5.97 2.74 17.12
CA LEU A 156 -6.22 1.36 16.68
C LEU A 156 -7.68 0.91 16.80
N ASN A 157 -8.35 1.23 17.91
CA ASN A 157 -9.76 0.87 18.11
C ASN A 157 -10.70 1.56 17.10
N GLN A 158 -10.38 2.79 16.70
CA GLN A 158 -11.14 3.50 15.67
C GLN A 158 -10.85 2.93 14.28
N SER A 159 -9.59 2.61 13.99
CA SER A 159 -9.19 1.95 12.75
C SER A 159 -9.94 0.62 12.55
N GLN A 160 -9.95 -0.24 13.57
CA GLN A 160 -10.68 -1.51 13.53
C GLN A 160 -12.19 -1.30 13.43
N SER A 161 -12.74 -0.30 14.11
CA SER A 161 -14.17 0.06 13.99
C SER A 161 -14.54 0.52 12.58
N ALA A 162 -13.69 1.31 11.91
CA ALA A 162 -13.93 1.75 10.54
C ALA A 162 -13.86 0.56 9.57
N LEU A 163 -12.83 -0.28 9.68
CA LEU A 163 -12.68 -1.47 8.82
C LEU A 163 -13.81 -2.50 9.01
N ALA A 164 -14.35 -2.63 10.23
CA ALA A 164 -15.53 -3.45 10.51
C ALA A 164 -16.79 -2.87 9.84
N TYR A 165 -16.95 -1.54 9.82
CA TYR A 165 -18.03 -0.90 9.11
C TYR A 165 -17.93 -1.14 7.59
N LEU A 166 -16.74 -0.98 7.00
CA LEU A 166 -16.54 -1.25 5.57
C LEU A 166 -16.88 -2.71 5.24
N ASP A 167 -16.42 -3.68 6.04
CA ASP A 167 -16.76 -5.10 5.81
C ASP A 167 -18.26 -5.37 5.93
N ALA A 168 -18.96 -4.75 6.89
CA ALA A 168 -20.39 -4.95 7.08
C ALA A 168 -21.26 -4.35 5.96
N ASN A 169 -20.83 -3.23 5.35
CA ASN A 169 -21.69 -2.45 4.45
C ASN A 169 -21.25 -2.49 2.98
N MET A 170 -19.99 -2.85 2.70
CA MET A 170 -19.42 -2.75 1.35
C MET A 170 -18.99 -4.11 0.80
N ARG A 171 -19.09 -5.18 1.59
CA ARG A 171 -18.71 -6.54 1.18
C ARG A 171 -19.55 -7.03 -0.01
N GLN A 172 -18.84 -7.43 -1.07
CA GLN A 172 -19.34 -8.18 -2.21
C GLN A 172 -18.60 -9.52 -2.31
N SER A 173 -19.13 -10.46 -3.11
CA SER A 173 -18.44 -11.72 -3.40
C SER A 173 -17.12 -11.54 -4.16
N TYR A 174 -16.96 -10.41 -4.85
CA TYR A 174 -15.82 -10.04 -5.70
C TYR A 174 -14.95 -8.90 -5.11
N GLY A 175 -15.04 -8.67 -3.79
CA GLY A 175 -14.27 -7.64 -3.09
C GLY A 175 -15.16 -6.67 -2.32
N ASN A 176 -14.59 -5.62 -1.74
CA ASN A 176 -15.38 -4.58 -1.07
C ASN A 176 -15.59 -3.44 -2.05
N ALA A 177 -16.83 -3.00 -2.21
CA ALA A 177 -17.16 -1.84 -3.02
C ALA A 177 -16.38 -0.62 -2.50
N PHE A 178 -16.13 0.38 -3.35
CA PHE A 178 -15.36 1.55 -2.90
C PHE A 178 -16.20 2.60 -2.15
N TYR A 179 -17.54 2.49 -2.16
CA TYR A 179 -18.48 3.26 -1.32
C TYR A 179 -19.54 2.36 -0.67
N ASP A 180 -20.10 2.83 0.42
CA ASP A 180 -21.29 2.26 1.08
C ASP A 180 -22.63 2.65 0.43
N ALA A 181 -22.62 3.66 -0.44
CA ALA A 181 -23.81 4.22 -1.06
C ALA A 181 -23.64 4.50 -2.57
N GLN A 182 -24.77 4.68 -3.26
CA GLN A 182 -24.79 5.02 -4.68
C GLN A 182 -24.20 6.42 -4.91
N GLY A 183 -23.18 6.51 -5.75
CA GLY A 183 -22.56 7.73 -6.23
C GLY A 183 -21.76 8.50 -5.18
N ASN A 184 -21.45 9.76 -5.49
CA ASN A 184 -21.00 10.76 -4.51
C ASN A 184 -21.72 12.10 -4.75
N VAL A 185 -21.31 13.17 -4.06
CA VAL A 185 -21.89 14.51 -4.23
C VAL A 185 -21.78 15.01 -5.69
N LEU A 186 -20.79 14.52 -6.45
CA LEU A 186 -20.51 14.95 -7.82
C LEU A 186 -21.26 14.13 -8.85
N ASN A 187 -21.45 12.85 -8.58
CA ASN A 187 -22.18 11.94 -9.44
C ASN A 187 -23.12 11.05 -8.58
N PRO A 188 -24.27 11.58 -8.13
CA PRO A 188 -25.14 10.87 -7.19
C PRO A 188 -25.78 9.60 -7.77
N ALA A 189 -25.84 9.49 -9.10
CA ALA A 189 -26.46 8.37 -9.80
C ALA A 189 -25.47 7.24 -10.15
N ALA A 190 -24.17 7.40 -9.84
CA ALA A 190 -23.18 6.39 -10.19
C ALA A 190 -23.27 5.14 -9.32
N GLY A 191 -23.00 3.98 -9.93
CA GLY A 191 -23.03 2.64 -9.31
C GLY A 191 -21.93 2.36 -8.29
N PHE A 192 -21.54 3.31 -7.42
CA PHE A 192 -20.32 3.20 -6.61
C PHE A 192 -20.39 2.11 -5.54
N SER A 193 -21.57 1.85 -4.96
CA SER A 193 -21.75 0.82 -3.92
C SER A 193 -21.71 -0.62 -4.44
N THR A 194 -21.55 -0.82 -5.75
CA THR A 194 -21.45 -2.15 -6.37
C THR A 194 -20.20 -2.28 -7.23
N ARG A 195 -19.28 -1.31 -7.18
CA ARG A 195 -18.03 -1.33 -7.94
C ARG A 195 -16.85 -1.49 -6.99
N VAL A 196 -15.89 -2.31 -7.39
CA VAL A 196 -14.65 -2.59 -6.65
C VAL A 196 -13.47 -2.13 -7.50
N TYR A 197 -12.58 -1.32 -6.92
CA TYR A 197 -11.33 -0.91 -7.56
C TYR A 197 -10.15 -1.47 -6.79
N ALA A 198 -9.35 -2.32 -7.46
CA ALA A 198 -8.20 -2.96 -6.84
C ALA A 198 -7.14 -1.94 -6.38
N PHE A 199 -7.01 -0.82 -7.10
CA PHE A 199 -6.22 0.35 -6.68
C PHE A 199 -6.61 0.83 -5.27
N ILE A 200 -7.90 1.09 -5.02
CA ILE A 200 -8.36 1.57 -3.72
C ILE A 200 -8.30 0.45 -2.66
N SER A 201 -8.68 -0.76 -3.05
CA SER A 201 -8.71 -1.92 -2.15
C SER A 201 -7.33 -2.31 -1.63
N TYR A 202 -6.24 -1.98 -2.34
CA TYR A 202 -4.88 -2.14 -1.82
C TYR A 202 -4.66 -1.40 -0.50
N PHE A 203 -5.17 -0.17 -0.38
CA PHE A 203 -5.05 0.61 0.86
C PHE A 203 -5.86 -0.02 1.99
N GLU A 204 -7.07 -0.51 1.70
CA GLU A 204 -7.90 -1.20 2.69
C GLU A 204 -7.23 -2.49 3.19
N ILE A 205 -6.70 -3.30 2.26
CA ILE A 205 -5.95 -4.53 2.57
C ILE A 205 -4.75 -4.20 3.46
N SER A 206 -3.98 -3.17 3.10
CA SER A 206 -2.82 -2.71 3.88
C SER A 206 -3.24 -2.24 5.27
N ALA A 207 -4.32 -1.47 5.38
CA ALA A 207 -4.87 -0.99 6.65
C ALA A 207 -5.31 -2.15 7.55
N ARG A 208 -5.91 -3.20 6.98
CA ARG A 208 -6.26 -4.43 7.72
C ARG A 208 -5.02 -5.12 8.27
N PHE A 209 -3.95 -5.23 7.49
CA PHE A 209 -2.69 -5.79 8.02
C PHE A 209 -2.05 -4.92 9.11
N GLU A 210 -2.00 -3.59 8.95
CA GLU A 210 -1.43 -2.67 9.97
C GLU A 210 -2.24 -2.68 11.29
N THR A 211 -3.51 -3.09 11.24
CA THR A 211 -4.43 -3.12 12.40
C THR A 211 -4.64 -4.52 12.98
N ASN A 212 -3.76 -5.47 12.62
CA ASN A 212 -3.80 -6.88 13.04
C ASN A 212 -5.08 -7.63 12.62
N LEU A 213 -5.74 -7.21 11.53
CA LEU A 213 -6.87 -7.89 10.89
C LEU A 213 -6.40 -8.74 9.70
N THR A 214 -5.34 -9.52 9.91
CA THR A 214 -4.64 -10.32 8.88
C THR A 214 -5.59 -11.20 8.07
N ASP A 215 -6.48 -11.95 8.72
CA ASP A 215 -7.37 -12.88 8.02
C ASP A 215 -8.43 -12.16 7.18
N GLN A 216 -8.88 -10.98 7.63
CA GLN A 216 -9.80 -10.15 6.86
C GLN A 216 -9.10 -9.54 5.64
N ALA A 217 -7.81 -9.20 5.75
CA ALA A 217 -7.01 -8.76 4.60
C ALA A 217 -6.88 -9.87 3.55
N ILE A 218 -6.63 -11.10 4.00
CA ILE A 218 -6.53 -12.28 3.12
C ILE A 218 -7.88 -12.66 2.51
N ASP A 219 -8.98 -12.55 3.24
CA ASP A 219 -10.33 -12.74 2.71
C ASP A 219 -10.65 -11.73 1.59
N GLN A 220 -10.37 -10.44 1.81
CA GLN A 220 -10.53 -9.41 0.79
C GLN A 220 -9.67 -9.70 -0.45
N ILE A 221 -8.42 -10.11 -0.26
CA ILE A 221 -7.53 -10.53 -1.37
C ILE A 221 -8.16 -11.69 -2.14
N LYS A 222 -8.61 -12.74 -1.44
CA LYS A 222 -9.20 -13.94 -2.06
C LYS A 222 -10.47 -13.63 -2.84
N ARG A 223 -11.36 -12.77 -2.31
CA ARG A 223 -12.58 -12.38 -3.02
C ARG A 223 -12.27 -11.58 -4.28
N MET A 224 -11.45 -10.54 -4.17
CA MET A 224 -11.19 -9.63 -5.29
C MET A 224 -10.25 -10.22 -6.34
N TYR A 225 -9.06 -10.66 -5.93
CA TYR A 225 -8.07 -11.22 -6.85
C TYR A 225 -8.43 -12.64 -7.29
N GLY A 226 -9.09 -13.42 -6.42
CA GLY A 226 -9.62 -14.72 -6.81
C GLY A 226 -10.75 -14.62 -7.84
N TRP A 227 -11.57 -13.56 -7.78
CA TRP A 227 -12.55 -13.28 -8.83
C TRP A 227 -11.85 -13.07 -10.18
N MET A 228 -10.90 -12.12 -10.26
CA MET A 228 -10.16 -11.84 -11.50
C MET A 228 -9.38 -13.07 -12.00
N ALA A 229 -8.80 -13.87 -11.10
CA ALA A 229 -8.05 -15.08 -11.46
C ALA A 229 -8.94 -16.25 -11.96
N THR A 230 -10.26 -16.17 -11.78
CA THR A 230 -11.21 -17.21 -12.20
C THR A 230 -12.15 -16.76 -13.32
N HIS A 231 -11.99 -15.53 -13.81
CA HIS A 231 -12.75 -14.97 -14.92
C HIS A 231 -11.81 -14.47 -16.03
N ASP A 232 -12.30 -14.45 -17.27
CA ASP A 232 -11.53 -14.04 -18.45
C ASP A 232 -10.85 -12.67 -18.24
N PRO A 233 -9.51 -12.54 -18.47
CA PRO A 233 -8.63 -13.45 -19.19
C PRO A 233 -7.81 -14.40 -18.30
N LEU A 234 -8.09 -14.51 -17.00
CA LEU A 234 -7.43 -15.40 -16.00
C LEU A 234 -5.95 -15.09 -15.69
N VAL A 235 -5.26 -14.32 -16.53
CA VAL A 235 -3.81 -14.13 -16.48
C VAL A 235 -3.39 -12.75 -15.94
N THR A 236 -4.30 -11.78 -15.92
CA THR A 236 -4.03 -10.38 -15.56
C THR A 236 -5.10 -9.81 -14.62
N MET A 237 -4.79 -8.68 -13.99
CA MET A 237 -5.70 -8.01 -13.05
C MET A 237 -6.46 -6.89 -13.77
N TRP A 238 -7.77 -6.80 -13.50
CA TRP A 238 -8.68 -5.86 -14.17
C TRP A 238 -8.64 -4.48 -13.53
N GLU A 239 -8.93 -3.44 -14.32
CA GLU A 239 -8.99 -2.05 -13.88
C GLU A 239 -10.02 -1.85 -12.75
N GLY A 240 -11.17 -2.51 -12.87
CA GLY A 240 -12.20 -2.49 -11.86
C GLY A 240 -13.23 -3.58 -12.11
N ILE A 241 -13.92 -3.96 -11.04
CA ILE A 241 -15.02 -4.91 -11.09
C ILE A 241 -16.32 -4.12 -10.90
N GLY A 242 -17.24 -4.29 -11.84
CA GLY A 242 -18.57 -3.70 -11.85
C GLY A 242 -19.58 -4.47 -11.01
N ALA A 243 -20.83 -4.01 -11.09
CA ALA A 243 -21.95 -4.66 -10.41
C ALA A 243 -22.05 -6.14 -10.79
N GLU A 244 -22.36 -6.99 -9.81
CA GLU A 244 -22.46 -8.44 -9.98
C GLU A 244 -21.20 -9.09 -10.58
N GLY A 245 -20.02 -8.47 -10.38
CA GLY A 245 -18.75 -9.03 -10.85
C GLY A 245 -18.45 -8.80 -12.33
N THR A 246 -19.21 -7.95 -13.01
CA THR A 246 -19.01 -7.61 -14.43
C THR A 246 -17.78 -6.71 -14.65
N LEU A 247 -17.43 -6.43 -15.90
CA LEU A 247 -16.44 -5.40 -16.24
C LEU A 247 -17.02 -4.00 -15.93
N TYR A 248 -16.32 -3.17 -15.13
CA TYR A 248 -16.90 -1.95 -14.55
C TYR A 248 -17.26 -0.86 -15.59
N GLU A 249 -16.58 -0.85 -16.73
CA GLU A 249 -16.83 -0.03 -17.93
C GLU A 249 -17.24 -0.89 -19.15
N GLY A 250 -17.76 -2.09 -18.91
CA GLY A 250 -18.08 -3.04 -19.97
C GLY A 250 -16.84 -3.33 -20.82
N GLY A 251 -17.01 -3.35 -22.15
CA GLY A 251 -15.92 -3.64 -23.09
C GLY A 251 -14.77 -2.63 -23.12
N PHE A 252 -14.89 -1.48 -22.46
CA PHE A 252 -13.81 -0.51 -22.32
C PHE A 252 -12.91 -0.76 -21.09
N THR A 253 -13.32 -1.66 -20.19
CA THR A 253 -12.52 -2.02 -19.02
C THR A 253 -11.21 -2.66 -19.45
N SER A 254 -10.08 -2.12 -19.00
CA SER A 254 -8.82 -2.82 -19.18
C SER A 254 -8.78 -4.06 -18.26
N CYS A 255 -8.69 -5.26 -18.84
CA CYS A 255 -8.49 -6.49 -18.07
C CYS A 255 -7.02 -6.77 -17.72
N ALA A 256 -6.12 -5.82 -18.03
CA ALA A 256 -4.69 -5.88 -17.72
C ALA A 256 -4.22 -4.50 -17.27
N HIS A 257 -4.65 -4.09 -16.08
CA HIS A 257 -4.41 -2.75 -15.54
C HIS A 257 -3.40 -2.81 -14.38
N GLY A 258 -2.33 -2.04 -14.49
CA GLY A 258 -1.21 -2.10 -13.56
C GLY A 258 -1.52 -1.63 -12.14
N TRP A 259 -2.42 -0.66 -12.01
CA TRP A 259 -2.92 -0.17 -10.72
C TRP A 259 -3.61 -1.22 -9.85
N SER A 260 -3.88 -2.39 -10.45
CA SER A 260 -4.55 -3.51 -9.81
C SER A 260 -3.54 -4.55 -9.36
N THR A 261 -2.24 -4.24 -9.31
CA THR A 261 -1.20 -5.18 -8.88
C THR A 261 -0.89 -5.11 -7.38
N GLY A 262 -1.64 -4.32 -6.60
CA GLY A 262 -1.43 -4.10 -5.16
C GLY A 262 -1.37 -5.36 -4.28
N VAL A 263 -1.85 -6.52 -4.76
CA VAL A 263 -1.65 -7.81 -4.07
C VAL A 263 -0.17 -8.16 -3.88
N LEU A 264 0.69 -7.82 -4.85
CA LEU A 264 2.11 -8.12 -4.79
C LEU A 264 2.79 -7.38 -3.62
N PRO A 265 2.72 -6.04 -3.51
CA PRO A 265 3.28 -5.35 -2.35
C PRO A 265 2.53 -5.71 -1.06
N ALA A 266 1.24 -6.02 -1.08
CA ALA A 266 0.53 -6.46 0.13
C ALA A 266 1.11 -7.79 0.68
N LEU A 267 1.23 -8.82 -0.16
CA LEU A 267 1.79 -10.10 0.28
C LEU A 267 3.27 -9.99 0.65
N THR A 268 4.04 -9.17 -0.09
CA THR A 268 5.47 -8.95 0.21
C THR A 268 5.67 -8.21 1.54
N ASN A 269 4.96 -7.10 1.73
CA ASN A 269 5.16 -6.23 2.90
C ASN A 269 4.59 -6.83 4.18
N TYR A 270 3.53 -7.64 4.09
CA TYR A 270 2.79 -8.11 5.25
C TYR A 270 2.90 -9.62 5.47
N VAL A 271 2.73 -10.46 4.45
CA VAL A 271 2.80 -11.91 4.62
C VAL A 271 4.25 -12.41 4.68
N LEU A 272 5.08 -12.00 3.71
CA LEU A 272 6.52 -12.22 3.78
C LEU A 272 7.14 -11.34 4.88
N GLY A 273 6.60 -10.13 5.05
CA GLY A 273 6.87 -9.25 6.18
C GLY A 273 8.01 -8.25 5.97
N VAL A 274 8.52 -8.09 4.75
CA VAL A 274 9.68 -7.24 4.47
C VAL A 274 9.21 -5.82 4.18
N LYS A 275 9.65 -4.83 4.97
CA LYS A 275 9.38 -3.42 4.71
C LYS A 275 10.65 -2.59 4.86
N PRO A 276 10.97 -1.67 3.95
CA PRO A 276 12.02 -0.71 4.19
C PRO A 276 11.58 0.29 5.27
N THR A 277 12.51 0.64 6.16
CA THR A 277 12.32 1.64 7.21
C THR A 277 13.22 2.88 7.00
N GLN A 278 14.17 2.79 6.06
CA GLN A 278 14.96 3.91 5.55
C GLN A 278 15.19 3.79 4.03
N THR A 279 15.66 4.88 3.42
CA THR A 279 15.95 4.99 1.98
C THR A 279 16.82 3.84 1.48
N GLY A 280 16.53 3.33 0.28
CA GLY A 280 17.38 2.35 -0.38
C GLY A 280 17.56 1.02 0.39
N PHE A 281 16.65 0.70 1.31
CA PHE A 281 16.76 -0.47 2.20
C PHE A 281 18.03 -0.47 3.06
N SER A 282 18.60 0.72 3.35
CA SER A 282 19.70 0.84 4.33
C SER A 282 19.27 0.33 5.71
N LYS A 283 17.98 0.50 6.03
CA LYS A 283 17.30 -0.20 7.12
C LYS A 283 15.99 -0.81 6.64
N LEU A 284 15.67 -1.97 7.17
CA LEU A 284 14.41 -2.67 6.93
C LEU A 284 13.84 -3.29 8.22
N SER A 285 12.58 -3.68 8.17
CA SER A 285 11.96 -4.58 9.13
C SER A 285 11.53 -5.87 8.43
N VAL A 286 11.64 -6.99 9.16
CA VAL A 286 11.04 -8.27 8.77
C VAL A 286 10.08 -8.69 9.87
N ARG A 287 8.79 -8.48 9.63
CA ARG A 287 7.69 -8.83 10.54
C ARG A 287 6.56 -9.54 9.78
N PRO A 288 6.62 -10.88 9.67
CA PRO A 288 5.56 -11.65 9.01
C PRO A 288 4.23 -11.59 9.77
N SER A 289 3.18 -11.15 9.11
CA SER A 289 1.79 -11.36 9.54
C SER A 289 1.34 -12.74 9.04
N VAL A 290 1.12 -13.67 9.97
CA VAL A 290 0.75 -15.06 9.66
C VAL A 290 -0.77 -15.19 9.57
N PRO A 291 -1.35 -15.45 8.38
CA PRO A 291 -2.78 -15.71 8.26
C PRO A 291 -3.15 -17.12 8.70
N GLU A 292 -4.40 -17.29 9.11
CA GLU A 292 -4.98 -18.60 9.42
C GLU A 292 -4.89 -19.54 8.19
N GLY A 293 -4.49 -20.78 8.46
CA GLY A 293 -4.34 -21.82 7.43
C GLY A 293 -3.08 -21.72 6.58
N MET A 294 -2.21 -20.72 6.80
CA MET A 294 -0.92 -20.62 6.12
C MET A 294 0.21 -21.13 7.02
N SER A 295 0.88 -22.21 6.60
CA SER A 295 1.96 -22.83 7.36
C SER A 295 3.37 -22.41 6.94
N TRP A 296 3.52 -21.70 5.82
CA TRP A 296 4.80 -21.19 5.37
C TRP A 296 4.64 -20.06 4.35
N ALA A 297 5.64 -19.19 4.26
CA ALA A 297 5.87 -18.36 3.09
C ALA A 297 7.38 -18.13 2.88
N ARG A 298 7.77 -18.00 1.62
CA ARG A 298 9.15 -17.81 1.20
C ARG A 298 9.20 -16.88 0.01
N GLY A 299 10.20 -16.01 -0.04
CA GLY A 299 10.41 -15.10 -1.15
C GLY A 299 11.72 -14.34 -1.05
N VAL A 300 12.07 -13.68 -2.14
CA VAL A 300 13.20 -12.76 -2.23
C VAL A 300 12.65 -11.40 -2.61
N VAL A 301 13.06 -10.38 -1.86
CA VAL A 301 12.81 -8.97 -2.16
C VAL A 301 14.12 -8.40 -2.67
N PRO A 302 14.24 -8.08 -3.97
CA PRO A 302 15.41 -7.38 -4.43
C PRO A 302 15.55 -6.04 -3.69
N THR A 303 16.74 -5.46 -3.60
CA THR A 303 16.91 -4.11 -3.07
C THR A 303 18.12 -3.45 -3.74
N PRO A 304 18.26 -2.12 -3.65
CA PRO A 304 19.47 -1.43 -4.10
C PRO A 304 20.80 -1.96 -3.52
N LEU A 305 20.76 -2.58 -2.33
CA LEU A 305 21.96 -3.13 -1.70
C LEU A 305 22.16 -4.62 -2.05
N GLY A 306 21.21 -5.25 -2.74
CA GLY A 306 21.15 -6.68 -3.02
C GLY A 306 19.91 -7.36 -2.40
N ASP A 307 19.84 -8.67 -2.54
CA ASP A 307 18.62 -9.44 -2.22
C ASP A 307 18.37 -9.63 -0.72
N VAL A 308 17.14 -9.38 -0.30
CA VAL A 308 16.62 -9.77 1.01
C VAL A 308 15.80 -11.05 0.86
N GLY A 309 16.32 -12.17 1.35
CA GLY A 309 15.64 -13.46 1.35
C GLY A 309 14.91 -13.68 2.66
N VAL A 310 13.67 -14.16 2.59
CA VAL A 310 12.87 -14.52 3.77
C VAL A 310 12.24 -15.89 3.55
N ASP A 311 12.35 -16.74 4.56
CA ASP A 311 11.75 -18.07 4.61
C ASP A 311 11.21 -18.31 6.02
N TRP A 312 9.88 -18.32 6.17
CA TRP A 312 9.25 -18.70 7.41
C TRP A 312 8.34 -19.91 7.26
N LYS A 313 8.29 -20.72 8.32
CA LYS A 313 7.43 -21.90 8.41
C LYS A 313 6.95 -22.15 9.84
N ILE A 314 5.82 -22.82 9.95
CA ILE A 314 5.23 -23.28 11.20
C ILE A 314 5.18 -24.79 11.16
N ASP A 315 5.87 -25.42 12.11
CA ASP A 315 5.89 -26.87 12.28
C ASP A 315 5.78 -27.22 13.76
N GLY A 316 4.85 -28.13 14.12
CA GLY A 316 4.61 -28.51 15.51
C GLY A 316 4.38 -27.34 16.48
N GLY A 317 3.75 -26.25 16.02
CA GLY A 317 3.53 -25.03 16.81
C GLY A 317 4.76 -24.11 16.95
N THR A 318 5.88 -24.45 16.31
CA THR A 318 7.10 -23.63 16.29
C THR A 318 7.17 -22.81 15.02
N PHE A 319 7.20 -21.48 15.17
CA PHE A 319 7.50 -20.55 14.08
C PHE A 319 9.01 -20.42 13.89
N THR A 320 9.51 -20.76 12.70
CA THR A 320 10.91 -20.60 12.31
C THR A 320 10.99 -19.56 11.20
N LEU A 321 11.87 -18.57 11.35
CA LEU A 321 12.13 -17.52 10.35
C LEU A 321 13.63 -17.47 10.04
N ILE A 322 13.96 -17.54 8.75
CA ILE A 322 15.29 -17.35 8.21
C ILE A 322 15.26 -16.08 7.37
N VAL A 323 16.21 -15.19 7.61
CA VAL A 323 16.38 -13.93 6.87
C VAL A 323 17.82 -13.83 6.39
N THR A 324 17.98 -13.56 5.10
CA THR A 324 19.25 -13.14 4.51
C THR A 324 19.09 -11.72 4.01
N ALA A 325 20.10 -10.88 4.19
CA ALA A 325 20.11 -9.51 3.65
C ALA A 325 21.52 -9.15 3.19
N PRO A 326 21.67 -8.23 2.24
CA PRO A 326 22.98 -7.83 1.76
C PRO A 326 23.78 -7.08 2.83
N LYS A 327 25.11 -7.06 2.66
CA LYS A 327 25.98 -6.22 3.47
C LYS A 327 25.59 -4.75 3.32
N GLY A 328 25.49 -4.03 4.44
CA GLY A 328 25.13 -2.61 4.45
C GLY A 328 23.66 -2.34 4.80
N SER A 329 22.82 -3.38 4.86
CA SER A 329 21.47 -3.28 5.41
C SER A 329 21.42 -3.64 6.89
N GLU A 330 20.75 -2.82 7.70
CA GLU A 330 20.35 -3.15 9.07
C GLU A 330 18.91 -3.65 9.10
N ALA A 331 18.59 -4.63 9.95
CA ALA A 331 17.24 -5.19 10.02
C ALA A 331 16.71 -5.29 11.44
N THR A 332 15.47 -4.87 11.64
CA THR A 332 14.69 -5.20 12.84
C THR A 332 13.83 -6.42 12.54
N ILE A 333 14.02 -7.50 13.29
CA ILE A 333 13.34 -8.78 13.06
C ILE A 333 12.30 -9.01 14.14
N SER A 334 11.06 -9.28 13.74
CA SER A 334 9.94 -9.56 14.65
C SER A 334 9.35 -10.93 14.35
N VAL A 335 9.29 -11.79 15.37
CA VAL A 335 8.68 -13.12 15.28
C VAL A 335 7.40 -13.19 16.12
N PRO A 336 6.30 -13.77 15.59
CA PRO A 336 5.08 -13.97 16.36
C PRO A 336 5.33 -14.98 17.48
N VAL A 337 4.82 -14.70 18.67
CA VAL A 337 4.93 -15.58 19.84
C VAL A 337 3.59 -15.65 20.57
N GLY A 338 3.32 -16.81 21.16
CA GLY A 338 2.28 -16.94 22.19
C GLY A 338 2.71 -16.26 23.50
N GLU A 339 1.77 -16.14 24.44
CA GLU A 339 1.93 -15.46 25.72
C GLU A 339 3.15 -15.98 26.54
N ASP A 340 3.37 -17.30 26.54
CA ASP A 340 4.51 -17.97 27.20
C ASP A 340 5.66 -18.31 26.23
N GLY A 341 5.68 -17.69 25.05
CA GLY A 341 6.61 -18.00 23.98
C GLY A 341 8.08 -17.80 24.37
N LYS A 342 8.94 -18.68 23.85
CA LYS A 342 10.40 -18.54 23.92
C LYS A 342 10.92 -18.21 22.52
N VAL A 343 11.86 -17.26 22.43
CA VAL A 343 12.52 -16.92 21.17
C VAL A 343 14.01 -17.17 21.27
N THR A 344 14.55 -17.75 20.21
CA THR A 344 15.99 -17.98 20.04
C THR A 344 16.48 -17.39 18.72
N VAL A 345 17.66 -16.78 18.75
CA VAL A 345 18.41 -16.40 17.54
C VAL A 345 19.59 -17.37 17.43
N GLY A 346 19.55 -18.24 16.42
CA GLY A 346 20.42 -19.43 16.39
C GLY A 346 20.21 -20.27 17.65
N ALA A 347 21.29 -20.54 18.38
CA ALA A 347 21.24 -21.28 19.65
C ALA A 347 20.98 -20.39 20.89
N GLN A 348 21.03 -19.06 20.76
CA GLN A 348 20.92 -18.14 21.88
C GLN A 348 19.46 -17.80 22.20
N ALA A 349 19.03 -17.98 23.46
CA ALA A 349 17.73 -17.50 23.91
C ALA A 349 17.76 -15.96 24.07
N VAL A 350 16.80 -15.27 23.44
CA VAL A 350 16.68 -13.81 23.46
C VAL A 350 15.42 -13.34 24.19
N TRP A 351 14.42 -14.21 24.31
CA TRP A 351 13.19 -13.94 25.05
C TRP A 351 12.65 -15.21 25.71
N GLY A 352 12.01 -15.06 26.86
CA GLY A 352 11.12 -16.08 27.42
C GLY A 352 10.83 -15.88 28.90
N ARG A 353 9.67 -16.37 29.37
CA ARG A 353 9.10 -16.05 30.70
C ARG A 353 8.83 -14.56 30.88
N GLY A 354 8.39 -13.87 29.82
CA GLY A 354 8.04 -12.44 29.86
C GLY A 354 9.22 -11.47 29.93
N GLU A 355 10.46 -11.95 29.83
CA GLU A 355 11.66 -11.12 30.00
C GLU A 355 12.59 -11.20 28.79
N SER A 356 13.26 -10.07 28.52
CA SER A 356 14.37 -9.98 27.58
C SER A 356 15.60 -10.69 28.12
N LYS A 357 16.25 -11.51 27.29
CA LYS A 357 17.46 -12.27 27.63
C LYS A 357 18.69 -11.87 26.82
N GLY A 358 18.55 -10.89 25.93
CA GLY A 358 19.63 -10.38 25.09
C GLY A 358 19.13 -9.70 23.82
N LEU A 359 20.05 -9.14 23.04
CA LEU A 359 19.80 -8.50 21.74
C LEU A 359 18.71 -7.40 21.75
N GLY A 360 18.52 -6.72 22.88
CA GLY A 360 17.48 -5.68 23.00
C GLY A 360 16.06 -6.21 22.78
N ALA A 361 15.84 -7.52 22.96
CA ALA A 361 14.58 -8.15 22.67
C ALA A 361 13.43 -7.53 23.47
N HIS A 362 12.34 -7.19 22.82
CA HIS A 362 11.15 -6.64 23.47
C HIS A 362 9.88 -7.25 22.90
N PHE A 363 8.89 -7.46 23.76
CA PHE A 363 7.58 -7.96 23.37
C PHE A 363 6.60 -6.81 23.15
N ARG A 364 5.90 -6.86 22.03
CA ARG A 364 4.83 -5.92 21.70
C ARG A 364 3.87 -6.56 20.70
N ASP A 365 2.57 -6.41 20.95
CA ASP A 365 1.49 -6.78 20.03
C ASP A 365 1.57 -8.24 19.52
N GLY A 366 1.99 -9.18 20.38
CA GLY A 366 2.12 -10.60 20.04
C GLY A 366 3.43 -10.98 19.34
N TYR A 367 4.39 -10.06 19.25
CA TYR A 367 5.69 -10.28 18.62
C TYR A 367 6.82 -10.03 19.61
N VAL A 368 7.89 -10.81 19.46
CA VAL A 368 9.20 -10.45 20.02
C VAL A 368 10.04 -9.88 18.90
N THR A 369 10.56 -8.68 19.14
CA THR A 369 11.38 -7.94 18.18
C THR A 369 12.82 -7.88 18.68
N VAL A 370 13.77 -8.10 17.77
CA VAL A 370 15.21 -7.93 18.00
C VAL A 370 15.79 -7.02 16.93
N ASP A 371 16.66 -6.10 17.35
CA ASP A 371 17.40 -5.24 16.44
C ASP A 371 18.70 -5.94 16.04
N THR A 372 18.90 -6.15 14.74
CA THR A 372 20.12 -6.76 14.21
C THR A 372 20.91 -5.70 13.46
N THR A 373 22.13 -5.43 13.95
CA THR A 373 23.01 -4.40 13.37
C THR A 373 23.74 -4.89 12.13
N GLN A 374 23.87 -6.21 11.91
CA GLN A 374 24.36 -6.81 10.66
C GLN A 374 23.80 -8.24 10.50
N LEU A 375 22.99 -8.46 9.46
CA LEU A 375 22.65 -9.80 8.98
C LEU A 375 23.86 -10.36 8.20
N ARG A 376 24.18 -11.64 8.36
CA ARG A 376 25.22 -12.35 7.59
C ARG A 376 24.64 -13.54 6.88
#